data_AF-A0A161THN3-F1
#
_entry.id   AF-A0A161THN3-F1
#
_cell.length_a   1.000
_cell.length_b   1.000
_cell.length_c   1.000
_cell.angle_alpha   90.00
_cell.angle_beta   90.00
_cell.angle_gamma   90.00
#
_symmetry.space_group_name_H-M   'P 1'
#
loop_
_entity.id
_entity.type
_entity.pdbx_description
1 polymer ?
#
loop_
_entity_poly.entity_id
_entity_poly.type
_entity_poly.pdbx_seq_one_letter_code
_entity_poly.pdbx_strand_id
1 'polypeptide(L)'
;MHELSLFAQVPPSGHDQLLKVLAGVSGMQPQAVLERHLVFKPIRPPGKRTVQVGGSQGVQNAHVQAIQGQLGGELYYMQLVKSVGETSHMLNINHKLGLMVGEESATEAHRQLDGPPASNGANGDLRLSKDKESQEYSSANDRLWRLVFSDLPEVGGRRPVTSRMVSNVDIMDGDPLEFMHALGYTFVSEYYLQGYRFVYHNVIILVHQVLRLPPGTEPRDTPAHEPQPPTDLRPLDPSGAYMLHSSIRVQDGNKPESMALAITELKAFKDLMRGAVDLDVGDRLSLDTRVR
;
A
#
# COMPACT_ATOMS: atom_id res chain seq x y z
N MET A 1 5.64 -15.39 -1.92
CA MET A 1 6.77 -14.49 -1.58
C MET A 1 6.82 -14.30 -0.07
N HIS A 2 7.99 -14.01 0.49
CA HIS A 2 8.18 -13.66 1.90
C HIS A 2 8.55 -12.18 2.01
N GLU A 3 7.92 -11.48 2.93
CA GLU A 3 8.23 -10.09 3.26
C GLU A 3 9.00 -10.06 4.57
N LEU A 4 10.20 -9.47 4.53
CA LEU A 4 10.98 -9.16 5.71
C LEU A 4 10.90 -7.65 5.94
N SER A 5 10.66 -7.23 7.17
CA SER A 5 10.42 -5.82 7.45
C SER A 5 10.88 -5.33 8.82
N LEU A 6 11.07 -4.02 8.89
CA LEU A 6 11.32 -3.24 10.10
C LEU A 6 10.41 -1.99 10.09
N PHE A 7 10.12 -1.48 11.28
CA PHE A 7 9.17 -0.41 11.50
C PHE A 7 9.74 0.66 12.42
N ALA A 8 9.29 1.90 12.28
CA ALA A 8 9.56 2.96 13.23
C ALA A 8 8.43 3.98 13.25
N GLN A 9 8.17 4.55 14.42
CA GLN A 9 7.28 5.71 14.53
C GLN A 9 8.10 6.99 14.39
N VAL A 10 7.58 7.92 13.58
CA VAL A 10 8.22 9.19 13.26
C VAL A 10 7.31 10.32 13.72
N PRO A 11 7.73 11.14 14.70
CA PRO A 11 6.96 12.30 15.12
C PRO A 11 6.73 13.28 13.95
N PRO A 12 5.61 14.03 13.94
CA PRO A 12 5.33 14.99 12.88
C PRO A 12 6.44 16.03 12.69
N SER A 13 7.11 16.44 13.78
CA SER A 13 8.22 17.40 13.75
C SER A 13 9.47 16.87 13.03
N GLY A 14 9.70 15.55 13.03
CA GLY A 14 10.85 14.92 12.40
C GLY A 14 10.59 14.45 10.97
N HIS A 15 9.34 14.47 10.51
CA HIS A 15 8.92 13.96 9.21
C HIS A 15 9.71 14.58 8.04
N ASP A 16 9.74 15.91 7.94
CA ASP A 16 10.36 16.60 6.81
C ASP A 16 11.89 16.41 6.78
N GLN A 17 12.51 16.34 7.97
CA GLN A 17 13.92 16.03 8.08
C GLN A 17 14.22 14.59 7.62
N LEU A 18 13.38 13.63 8.03
CA LEU A 18 13.52 12.25 7.62
C LEU A 18 13.35 12.08 6.10
N LEU A 19 12.39 12.76 5.48
CA LEU A 19 12.25 12.73 4.01
C LEU A 19 13.51 13.24 3.30
N LYS A 20 14.14 14.31 3.80
CA LYS A 20 15.40 14.82 3.24
C LYS A 20 16.56 13.85 3.42
N VAL A 21 16.67 13.22 4.60
CA VAL A 21 17.67 12.17 4.86
C VAL A 21 17.47 10.99 3.92
N LEU A 22 16.24 10.49 3.80
CA LEU A 22 15.91 9.39 2.90
C LEU A 22 16.17 9.75 1.45
N ALA A 23 15.89 10.98 1.02
CA ALA A 23 16.20 11.43 -0.33
C ALA A 23 17.72 11.46 -0.59
N GLY A 24 18.51 11.91 0.38
CA GLY A 24 19.97 11.88 0.30
C GLY A 24 20.55 10.47 0.29
N VAL A 25 20.01 9.56 1.11
CA VAL A 25 20.46 8.16 1.21
C VAL A 25 20.07 7.36 -0.03
N SER A 26 18.85 7.52 -0.52
CA SER A 26 18.33 6.78 -1.68
C SER A 26 18.74 7.38 -3.03
N GLY A 27 19.18 8.64 -3.06
CA GLY A 27 19.39 9.38 -4.30
C GLY A 27 18.09 9.62 -5.08
N MET A 28 16.95 9.55 -4.40
CA MET A 28 15.61 9.57 -4.99
C MET A 28 14.75 10.65 -4.32
N GLN A 29 13.95 11.35 -5.12
CA GLN A 29 12.93 12.25 -4.57
C GLN A 29 11.77 11.43 -3.96
N PRO A 30 11.14 11.91 -2.87
CA PRO A 30 9.99 11.25 -2.27
C PRO A 30 8.88 11.04 -3.30
N GLN A 31 8.48 9.79 -3.56
CA GLN A 31 7.34 9.51 -4.42
C GLN A 31 6.07 9.53 -3.59
N ALA A 32 5.18 10.48 -3.82
CA ALA A 32 3.91 10.54 -3.10
C ALA A 32 3.07 9.28 -3.41
N VAL A 33 2.42 8.76 -2.37
CA VAL A 33 1.56 7.58 -2.43
C VAL A 33 0.27 7.89 -1.71
N LEU A 34 -0.85 7.63 -2.40
CA LEU A 34 -2.17 7.56 -1.79
C LEU A 34 -2.82 6.26 -2.24
N GLU A 35 -3.14 5.39 -1.29
CA GLU A 35 -3.79 4.12 -1.56
C GLU A 35 -5.10 4.01 -0.78
N ARG A 36 -6.13 3.49 -1.41
CA ARG A 36 -7.36 3.06 -0.76
C ARG A 36 -7.25 1.57 -0.43
N HIS A 37 -7.54 1.22 0.81
CA HIS A 37 -7.48 -0.14 1.34
C HIS A 37 -8.88 -0.54 1.82
N LEU A 38 -9.42 -1.62 1.25
CA LEU A 38 -10.68 -2.22 1.66
C LEU A 38 -10.39 -3.54 2.36
N VAL A 39 -10.92 -3.72 3.57
CA VAL A 39 -10.70 -4.90 4.41
C VAL A 39 -11.92 -5.81 4.34
N PHE A 40 -11.66 -7.11 4.14
CA PHE A 40 -12.69 -8.13 4.03
C PHE A 40 -12.44 -9.27 5.02
N LYS A 41 -13.51 -9.82 5.58
CA LYS A 41 -13.49 -11.04 6.40
C LYS A 41 -14.18 -12.19 5.66
N PRO A 42 -13.74 -13.44 5.85
CA PRO A 42 -14.42 -14.60 5.30
C PRO A 42 -15.77 -14.79 5.97
N ILE A 43 -16.76 -15.14 5.16
CA ILE A 43 -18.09 -15.54 5.59
C ILE A 43 -17.95 -16.96 6.13
N ARG A 44 -18.01 -17.11 7.46
CA ARG A 44 -18.14 -18.44 8.05
C ARG A 44 -19.50 -18.99 7.59
N PRO A 45 -19.56 -20.14 6.88
CA PRO A 45 -20.86 -20.75 6.60
C PRO A 45 -21.56 -20.93 7.94
N PRO A 46 -22.86 -20.56 8.07
CA PRO A 46 -23.57 -20.67 9.33
C PRO A 46 -23.42 -22.11 9.80
N GLY A 47 -22.71 -22.28 10.92
CA GLY A 47 -22.46 -23.58 11.48
C GLY A 47 -23.81 -24.25 11.64
N LYS A 48 -24.03 -25.37 10.95
CA LYS A 48 -25.05 -26.30 11.40
C LYS A 48 -24.64 -26.61 12.84
N ARG A 49 -25.38 -26.06 13.81
CA ARG A 49 -25.24 -26.43 15.22
C ARG A 49 -25.12 -27.94 15.23
N THR A 50 -23.98 -28.46 15.66
CA THR A 50 -23.88 -29.87 16.00
C THR A 50 -24.84 -30.04 17.17
N VAL A 51 -26.10 -30.34 16.88
CA VAL A 51 -27.04 -30.77 17.89
C VAL A 51 -26.45 -32.09 18.34
N GLN A 52 -25.78 -32.05 19.50
CA GLN A 52 -25.31 -33.23 20.16
C GLN A 52 -26.55 -33.96 20.68
N VAL A 53 -27.22 -34.68 19.78
CA VAL A 53 -28.26 -35.63 20.17
C VAL A 53 -27.52 -36.81 20.78
N GLY A 54 -27.54 -36.87 22.11
CA GLY A 54 -26.96 -37.97 22.85
C GLY A 54 -27.59 -39.30 22.43
N GLY A 55 -26.74 -40.28 22.16
CA GLY A 55 -27.07 -41.70 22.24
C GLY A 55 -27.90 -42.27 21.09
N SER A 56 -27.27 -42.53 19.94
CA SER A 56 -27.21 -43.88 19.33
C SER A 56 -26.45 -43.81 18.00
N GLN A 57 -25.61 -44.84 17.82
CA GLN A 57 -24.63 -45.06 16.76
C GLN A 57 -24.81 -44.27 15.44
N GLY A 58 -23.94 -43.29 15.24
CA GLY A 58 -23.72 -42.65 13.95
C GLY A 58 -22.22 -42.63 13.66
N VAL A 59 -21.74 -43.59 12.86
CA VAL A 59 -20.42 -43.52 12.24
C VAL A 59 -20.45 -42.31 11.30
N GLN A 60 -20.03 -41.15 11.80
CA GLN A 60 -19.85 -39.99 10.95
C GLN A 60 -18.75 -40.34 9.94
N ASN A 61 -19.08 -40.28 8.65
CA ASN A 61 -18.14 -40.53 7.58
C ASN A 61 -16.88 -39.71 7.82
N ALA A 62 -15.71 -40.35 7.87
CA ALA A 62 -14.41 -39.68 8.03
C ALA A 62 -14.22 -38.53 7.03
N HIS A 63 -14.90 -38.59 5.89
CA HIS A 63 -15.00 -37.54 4.89
C HIS A 63 -15.64 -36.23 5.41
N VAL A 64 -16.70 -36.31 6.22
CA VAL A 64 -17.37 -35.12 6.82
C VAL A 64 -16.51 -34.50 7.92
N GLN A 65 -15.79 -35.31 8.69
CA GLN A 65 -14.81 -34.82 9.68
C GLN A 65 -13.58 -34.21 9.02
N ALA A 66 -13.11 -34.77 7.90
CA ALA A 66 -12.02 -34.20 7.11
C ALA A 66 -12.42 -32.87 6.47
N ILE A 67 -13.64 -32.76 5.93
CA ILE A 67 -14.19 -31.52 5.39
C ILE A 67 -14.39 -30.48 6.50
N GLN A 68 -14.85 -30.86 7.70
CA GLN A 68 -14.96 -29.95 8.84
C GLN A 68 -13.58 -29.50 9.37
N GLY A 69 -12.57 -30.37 9.33
CA GLY A 69 -11.18 -30.00 9.63
C GLY A 69 -10.57 -29.05 8.61
N GLN A 70 -10.89 -29.23 7.32
CA GLN A 70 -10.46 -28.31 6.24
C GLN A 70 -11.21 -26.96 6.28
N LEU A 71 -12.48 -26.95 6.69
CA LEU A 71 -13.27 -25.73 6.89
C LEU A 71 -12.98 -25.03 8.23
N GLY A 72 -12.24 -25.69 9.13
CA GLY A 72 -11.81 -25.18 10.43
C GLY A 72 -10.41 -24.56 10.43
N GLY A 73 -9.82 -24.33 9.25
CA GLY A 73 -8.56 -23.60 9.13
C GLY A 73 -8.65 -22.18 9.71
N GLU A 74 -7.50 -21.62 10.10
CA GLU A 74 -7.44 -20.23 10.54
C GLU A 74 -7.93 -19.32 9.39
N LEU A 75 -8.88 -18.45 9.71
CA LEU A 75 -9.51 -17.55 8.77
C LEU A 75 -8.82 -16.19 8.87
N TYR A 76 -8.49 -15.61 7.72
CA TYR A 76 -7.70 -14.39 7.63
C TYR A 76 -8.50 -13.26 6.99
N TYR A 77 -8.27 -12.03 7.43
CA TYR A 77 -8.68 -10.85 6.69
C TYR A 77 -7.90 -10.79 5.36
N MET A 78 -8.58 -10.37 4.31
CA MET A 78 -7.97 -10.04 3.01
C MET A 78 -8.17 -8.57 2.70
N GLN A 79 -7.31 -8.01 1.87
CA GLN A 79 -7.37 -6.61 1.49
C GLN A 79 -7.46 -6.43 -0.02
N LEU A 80 -8.33 -5.53 -0.47
CA LEU A 80 -8.23 -4.96 -1.80
C LEU A 80 -7.57 -3.59 -1.69
N VAL A 81 -6.50 -3.39 -2.45
CA VAL A 81 -5.71 -2.16 -2.46
C VAL A 81 -5.79 -1.53 -3.83
N LYS A 82 -6.00 -0.21 -3.88
CA LYS A 82 -6.03 0.55 -5.12
C LYS A 82 -5.23 1.84 -4.94
N SER A 83 -4.40 2.16 -5.93
CA SER A 83 -3.79 3.50 -6.02
C SER A 83 -4.88 4.52 -6.30
N VAL A 84 -4.83 5.65 -5.62
CA VAL A 84 -5.72 6.79 -5.87
C VAL A 84 -4.85 7.90 -6.42
N GLY A 85 -5.17 8.38 -7.62
CA GLY A 85 -4.48 9.50 -8.27
C GLY A 85 -4.42 10.75 -7.39
N GLU A 86 -3.55 11.69 -7.79
CA GLU A 86 -3.22 12.87 -6.99
C GLU A 86 -4.47 13.69 -6.62
N THR A 87 -4.87 13.67 -5.35
CA THR A 87 -5.92 14.55 -4.84
C THR A 87 -5.40 15.98 -4.71
N SER A 88 -6.29 16.99 -4.76
CA SER A 88 -6.00 18.37 -4.37
C SER A 88 -5.30 18.51 -3.00
N HIS A 89 -5.53 17.56 -2.08
CA HIS A 89 -4.87 17.45 -0.79
C HIS A 89 -3.37 17.12 -0.92
N MET A 90 -2.97 16.30 -1.91
CA MET A 90 -1.56 16.02 -2.20
C MET A 90 -0.86 17.20 -2.88
N LEU A 91 -1.54 17.89 -3.79
CA LEU A 91 -1.00 19.09 -4.46
C LEU A 91 -0.62 20.17 -3.43
N ASN A 92 -1.44 20.36 -2.40
CA ASN A 92 -1.18 21.33 -1.34
C ASN A 92 0.05 20.95 -0.47
N ILE A 93 0.30 19.66 -0.25
CA ILE A 93 1.46 19.19 0.52
C ILE A 93 2.74 19.28 -0.31
N ASN A 94 2.71 18.90 -1.58
CA ASN A 94 3.84 19.06 -2.50
C ASN A 94 4.26 20.53 -2.63
N HIS A 95 3.29 21.44 -2.71
CA HIS A 95 3.53 22.88 -2.68
C HIS A 95 4.18 23.35 -1.36
N LYS A 96 3.75 22.81 -0.21
CA LYS A 96 4.31 23.14 1.11
C LYS A 96 5.75 22.62 1.32
N LEU A 97 6.11 21.50 0.70
CA LEU A 97 7.47 20.93 0.74
C LEU A 97 8.42 21.49 -0.34
N GLY A 98 7.96 22.42 -1.19
CA GLY A 98 8.78 23.00 -2.26
C GLY A 98 9.14 21.99 -3.37
N LEU A 99 8.41 20.88 -3.45
CA LEU A 99 8.57 19.85 -4.47
C LEU A 99 7.73 20.26 -5.69
N MET A 100 8.18 21.29 -6.42
CA MET A 100 7.52 21.71 -7.67
C MET A 100 7.80 20.68 -8.78
N VAL A 101 6.74 20.13 -9.37
CA VAL A 101 6.75 19.79 -10.79
C VAL A 101 6.70 21.11 -11.54
N GLY A 102 7.64 21.32 -12.46
CA GLY A 102 7.81 22.59 -13.15
C GLY A 102 6.57 23.02 -13.92
N GLU A 103 5.81 23.94 -13.35
CA GLU A 103 5.00 24.88 -14.11
C GLU A 103 5.80 26.19 -14.20
N GLU A 104 6.44 26.41 -15.35
CA GLU A 104 6.98 27.72 -15.69
C GLU A 104 5.83 28.73 -15.72
N SER A 105 5.79 29.60 -14.73
CA SER A 105 4.97 30.81 -14.72
C SER A 105 5.44 31.73 -15.85
N ALA A 106 4.64 31.83 -16.92
CA ALA A 106 4.79 32.87 -17.92
C ALA A 106 4.07 34.14 -17.46
N THR A 107 4.79 35.01 -16.75
CA THR A 107 4.43 36.43 -16.60
C THR A 107 5.29 37.29 -17.52
N GLU A 108 4.64 38.25 -18.18
CA GLU A 108 5.19 39.44 -18.88
C GLU A 108 5.84 39.18 -20.27
N ALA A 109 5.65 39.99 -21.32
CA ALA A 109 5.04 41.30 -21.46
C ALA A 109 4.54 41.51 -22.90
N HIS A 110 3.46 42.28 -23.00
CA HIS A 110 2.89 42.84 -24.22
C HIS A 110 3.80 43.96 -24.76
N ARG A 111 4.46 43.78 -25.91
CA ARG A 111 4.95 44.88 -26.76
C ARG A 111 4.83 44.55 -28.24
N GLN A 112 4.05 45.39 -28.89
CA GLN A 112 3.69 45.43 -30.31
C GLN A 112 4.63 46.39 -31.02
N LEU A 113 5.31 45.95 -32.09
CA LEU A 113 5.91 46.83 -33.11
C LEU A 113 5.94 46.14 -34.49
N ASP A 114 5.65 46.95 -35.51
CA ASP A 114 5.35 46.65 -36.91
C ASP A 114 6.57 46.39 -37.83
N GLY A 115 6.42 45.42 -38.75
CA GLY A 115 6.94 45.32 -40.15
C GLY A 115 8.46 45.10 -40.41
N PRO A 116 8.91 44.72 -41.65
CA PRO A 116 8.20 44.30 -42.89
C PRO A 116 8.71 42.92 -43.47
N PRO A 117 8.30 42.46 -44.69
CA PRO A 117 8.37 41.05 -45.11
C PRO A 117 9.56 40.72 -46.04
N ALA A 118 10.08 39.48 -45.98
CA ALA A 118 10.83 38.85 -47.08
C ALA A 118 11.01 37.33 -46.93
N SER A 119 10.42 36.62 -47.90
CA SER A 119 10.86 35.42 -48.64
C SER A 119 11.77 34.32 -48.04
N ASN A 120 11.34 33.10 -48.37
CA ASN A 120 12.11 31.90 -48.76
C ASN A 120 12.74 31.01 -47.69
N GLY A 121 12.41 29.72 -47.79
CA GLY A 121 13.30 28.64 -47.36
C GLY A 121 12.55 27.50 -46.67
N ALA A 122 12.23 26.46 -47.44
CA ALA A 122 11.77 25.19 -46.90
C ALA A 122 12.75 24.63 -45.87
N ASN A 123 12.24 24.25 -44.70
CA ASN A 123 12.73 23.14 -43.90
C ASN A 123 11.59 22.66 -43.01
N GLY A 124 11.14 21.44 -43.26
CA GLY A 124 10.12 20.77 -42.47
C GLY A 124 10.73 20.27 -41.17
N ASP A 125 10.37 20.92 -40.07
CA ASP A 125 10.54 20.38 -38.73
C ASP A 125 9.18 19.86 -38.24
N LEU A 126 8.94 18.56 -38.46
CA LEU A 126 7.97 17.80 -37.67
C LEU A 126 8.49 17.77 -36.22
N ARG A 127 8.02 18.71 -35.41
CA ARG A 127 8.09 18.59 -33.95
C ARG A 127 7.17 17.45 -33.52
N LEU A 128 7.73 16.24 -33.41
CA LEU A 128 7.10 15.11 -32.72
C LEU A 128 6.81 15.54 -31.27
N SER A 129 5.53 15.67 -30.94
CA SER A 129 5.05 15.83 -29.58
C SER A 129 5.44 14.59 -28.75
N LYS A 130 6.42 14.74 -27.85
CA LYS A 130 6.97 13.67 -26.99
C LYS A 130 6.23 13.55 -25.64
N ASP A 131 5.05 14.16 -25.52
CA ASP A 131 4.37 14.34 -24.23
C ASP A 131 3.22 13.35 -23.98
N LYS A 132 2.95 12.40 -24.89
CA LYS A 132 1.82 11.48 -24.74
C LYS A 132 2.15 10.14 -24.07
N GLU A 133 3.38 9.63 -24.19
CA GLU A 133 3.72 8.31 -23.65
C GLU A 133 3.88 8.31 -22.12
N SER A 134 4.30 9.43 -21.51
CA SER A 134 4.55 9.49 -20.06
C SER A 134 3.29 9.57 -19.21
N GLN A 135 2.16 10.01 -19.77
CA GLN A 135 0.88 10.16 -19.05
C GLN A 135 0.02 8.88 -19.05
N GLU A 136 0.16 8.00 -20.04
CA GLU A 136 -0.64 6.77 -20.15
C GLU A 136 -0.19 5.66 -19.17
N TYR A 137 1.09 5.60 -18.79
CA TYR A 137 1.57 4.61 -17.83
C TYR A 137 1.13 4.87 -16.38
N SER A 138 0.85 6.14 -16.02
CA SER A 138 0.35 6.51 -14.69
C SER A 138 -1.15 6.20 -14.53
N SER A 139 -1.94 6.39 -15.59
CA SER A 139 -3.40 6.22 -15.55
C SER A 139 -3.88 4.76 -15.61
N ALA A 140 -3.11 3.85 -16.21
CA ALA A 140 -3.46 2.44 -16.28
C ALA A 140 -3.44 1.76 -14.89
N ASN A 141 -2.42 2.07 -14.07
CA ASN A 141 -2.32 1.54 -12.70
C ASN A 141 -3.37 2.13 -11.75
N ASP A 142 -3.86 3.33 -12.02
CA ASP A 142 -4.87 4.01 -11.20
C ASP A 142 -6.25 3.34 -11.27
N ARG A 143 -6.43 2.38 -12.18
CA ARG A 143 -7.65 1.58 -12.33
C ARG A 143 -7.52 0.16 -11.77
N LEU A 144 -6.30 -0.32 -11.53
CA LEU A 144 -6.06 -1.69 -11.14
C LEU A 144 -6.21 -1.87 -9.63
N TRP A 145 -7.05 -2.84 -9.26
CA TRP A 145 -7.15 -3.31 -7.87
C TRP A 145 -6.15 -4.43 -7.65
N ARG A 146 -5.59 -4.49 -6.44
CA ARG A 146 -4.70 -5.57 -6.00
C ARG A 146 -5.30 -6.28 -4.81
N LEU A 147 -5.49 -7.59 -4.92
CA LEU A 147 -5.79 -8.45 -3.80
C LEU A 147 -4.51 -8.75 -3.03
N VAL A 148 -4.50 -8.42 -1.74
CA VAL A 148 -3.37 -8.58 -0.83
C VAL A 148 -3.76 -9.54 0.29
N PHE A 149 -2.92 -10.55 0.48
CA PHE A 149 -2.93 -11.46 1.61
C PHE A 149 -1.63 -11.32 2.39
N SER A 150 -1.75 -11.23 3.71
CA SER A 150 -0.61 -11.25 4.64
C SER A 150 -0.87 -12.29 5.71
N ASP A 151 0.04 -13.24 5.82
CA ASP A 151 0.03 -14.24 6.89
C ASP A 151 0.59 -13.64 8.19
N LEU A 152 0.52 -14.43 9.25
CA LEU A 152 1.12 -14.12 10.53
C LEU A 152 2.64 -13.95 10.39
N PRO A 153 3.21 -12.99 11.15
CA PRO A 153 4.64 -13.02 11.38
C PRO A 153 5.08 -14.35 12.00
N GLU A 154 6.18 -14.89 11.47
CA GLU A 154 6.77 -16.15 11.90
C GLU A 154 7.05 -16.15 13.41
N VAL A 155 6.75 -17.28 14.04
CA VAL A 155 7.02 -17.50 15.46
C VAL A 155 8.52 -17.75 15.67
N GLY A 156 9.13 -17.07 16.63
CA GLY A 156 10.51 -17.33 17.01
C GLY A 156 11.14 -16.18 17.78
N GLY A 157 11.88 -16.52 18.84
CA GLY A 157 12.53 -15.53 19.71
C GLY A 157 13.54 -14.64 18.98
N ARG A 158 13.72 -13.40 19.48
CA ARG A 158 14.71 -12.37 19.06
C ARG A 158 15.13 -12.42 17.59
N ARG A 159 14.18 -12.59 16.66
CA ARG A 159 14.49 -12.42 15.23
C ARG A 159 14.91 -10.98 14.99
N PRO A 160 15.88 -10.74 14.11
CA PRO A 160 16.38 -9.39 13.87
C PRO A 160 15.44 -8.53 13.00
N VAL A 161 14.47 -9.14 12.33
CA VAL A 161 13.47 -8.51 11.45
C VAL A 161 12.14 -9.27 11.58
N THR A 162 11.04 -8.60 11.26
CA THR A 162 9.73 -9.25 11.09
C THR A 162 9.77 -10.05 9.79
N SER A 163 9.29 -11.30 9.78
CA SER A 163 9.18 -12.13 8.57
C SER A 163 7.78 -12.68 8.48
N ARG A 164 7.13 -12.56 7.32
CA ARG A 164 5.81 -13.16 7.06
C ARG A 164 5.65 -13.54 5.60
N MET A 165 4.77 -14.51 5.33
CA MET A 165 4.33 -14.78 3.97
C MET A 165 3.35 -13.69 3.51
N VAL A 166 3.54 -13.19 2.29
CA VAL A 166 2.57 -12.29 1.64
C VAL A 166 2.28 -12.79 0.23
N SER A 167 1.09 -12.47 -0.26
CA SER A 167 0.67 -12.77 -1.63
C SER A 167 -0.11 -11.59 -2.18
N ASN A 168 0.22 -11.21 -3.42
CA ASN A 168 -0.40 -10.10 -4.11
C ASN A 168 -0.86 -10.58 -5.49
N VAL A 169 -2.08 -10.25 -5.87
CA VAL A 169 -2.63 -10.56 -7.20
C VAL A 169 -3.30 -9.31 -7.74
N ASP A 170 -2.87 -8.84 -8.90
CA ASP A 170 -3.51 -7.71 -9.57
C ASP A 170 -4.77 -8.21 -10.33
N ILE A 171 -5.89 -7.52 -10.10
CA ILE A 171 -7.18 -7.77 -10.74
C ILE A 171 -7.25 -6.88 -11.97
N MET A 172 -7.15 -7.50 -13.14
CA MET A 172 -7.04 -6.79 -14.43
C MET A 172 -8.38 -6.35 -15.00
N ASP A 173 -9.45 -7.09 -14.70
CA ASP A 173 -10.80 -6.83 -15.23
C ASP A 173 -11.87 -7.38 -14.27
N GLY A 174 -13.12 -6.92 -14.44
CA GLY A 174 -14.27 -7.27 -13.64
C GLY A 174 -14.48 -6.39 -12.40
N ASP A 175 -15.57 -6.66 -11.67
CA ASP A 175 -15.86 -5.99 -10.41
C ASP A 175 -15.10 -6.69 -9.26
N PRO A 176 -14.12 -6.02 -8.61
CA PRO A 176 -13.33 -6.61 -7.54
C PRO A 176 -14.18 -6.88 -6.28
N LEU A 177 -15.26 -6.14 -6.05
CA LEU A 177 -16.14 -6.35 -4.90
C LEU A 177 -16.99 -7.60 -5.09
N GLU A 178 -17.53 -7.80 -6.29
CA GLU A 178 -18.24 -9.03 -6.65
C GLU A 178 -17.30 -10.24 -6.59
N PHE A 179 -16.07 -10.08 -7.07
CA PHE A 179 -15.03 -11.11 -6.96
C PHE A 179 -14.79 -11.53 -5.50
N MET A 180 -14.63 -10.57 -4.58
CA MET A 180 -14.47 -10.87 -3.15
C MET A 180 -15.71 -11.57 -2.56
N HIS A 181 -16.91 -11.13 -2.92
CA HIS A 181 -18.14 -11.77 -2.47
C HIS A 181 -18.25 -13.22 -2.98
N ALA A 182 -17.89 -13.47 -4.25
CA ALA A 182 -17.86 -14.80 -4.84
C ALA A 182 -16.81 -15.73 -4.19
N LEU A 183 -15.69 -15.17 -3.70
CA LEU A 183 -14.71 -15.89 -2.89
C LEU A 183 -15.20 -16.20 -1.46
N GLY A 184 -16.41 -15.76 -1.10
CA GLY A 184 -16.96 -15.96 0.24
C GLY A 184 -16.44 -14.96 1.26
N TYR A 185 -16.07 -13.75 0.84
CA TYR A 185 -15.63 -12.67 1.71
C TYR A 185 -16.67 -11.54 1.76
N THR A 186 -16.81 -10.92 2.94
CA THR A 186 -17.68 -9.77 3.17
C THR A 186 -16.87 -8.57 3.65
N PHE A 187 -17.28 -7.38 3.24
CA PHE A 187 -16.63 -6.13 3.60
C PHE A 187 -16.71 -5.86 5.11
N VAL A 188 -15.69 -5.18 5.64
CA VAL A 188 -15.57 -4.87 7.08
C VAL A 188 -15.31 -3.40 7.30
N SER A 189 -14.29 -2.87 6.64
CA SER A 189 -13.86 -1.49 6.82
C SER A 189 -13.03 -1.02 5.65
N GLU A 190 -12.88 0.30 5.54
CA GLU A 190 -11.95 0.92 4.60
C GLU A 190 -11.06 1.95 5.31
N TYR A 191 -9.85 2.12 4.79
CA TYR A 191 -8.95 3.18 5.19
C TYR A 191 -8.11 3.64 3.99
N TYR A 192 -7.43 4.77 4.16
CA TYR A 192 -6.53 5.29 3.17
C TYR A 192 -5.12 5.31 3.74
N LEU A 193 -4.13 4.97 2.93
CA LEU A 193 -2.72 5.09 3.27
C LEU A 193 -2.18 6.28 2.47
N GLN A 194 -1.73 7.31 3.18
CA GLN A 194 -1.09 8.48 2.57
C GLN A 194 0.36 8.55 3.01
N GLY A 195 1.30 8.75 2.09
CA GLY A 195 2.70 8.83 2.45
C GLY A 195 3.65 9.06 1.28
N TYR A 196 4.90 8.67 1.50
CA TYR A 196 5.99 8.75 0.54
C TYR A 196 6.75 7.44 0.46
N ARG A 197 7.06 7.02 -0.76
CA ARG A 197 7.84 5.83 -1.06
C ARG A 197 9.23 6.19 -1.56
N PHE A 198 10.21 5.44 -1.08
CA PHE A 198 11.59 5.45 -1.55
C PHE A 198 12.04 4.03 -1.87
N VAL A 199 13.04 3.90 -2.73
CA VAL A 199 13.71 2.63 -3.02
C VAL A 199 15.19 2.82 -2.78
N TYR A 200 15.77 1.99 -1.91
CA TYR A 200 17.20 1.94 -1.65
C TYR A 200 17.69 0.50 -1.85
N HIS A 201 18.39 0.26 -2.96
CA HIS A 201 18.78 -1.09 -3.38
C HIS A 201 17.56 -2.01 -3.47
N ASN A 202 17.48 -3.04 -2.62
CA ASN A 202 16.34 -3.95 -2.52
C ASN A 202 15.30 -3.54 -1.47
N VAL A 203 15.58 -2.50 -0.68
CA VAL A 203 14.72 -2.04 0.42
C VAL A 203 13.69 -1.06 -0.14
N ILE A 204 12.42 -1.42 0.01
CA ILE A 204 11.27 -0.53 -0.22
C ILE A 204 10.96 0.15 1.10
N ILE A 205 10.97 1.48 1.09
CA ILE A 205 10.76 2.31 2.28
C ILE A 205 9.47 3.10 2.07
N LEU A 206 8.54 2.98 3.02
CA LEU A 206 7.25 3.67 2.99
C LEU A 206 7.06 4.44 4.29
N VAL A 207 7.12 5.77 4.21
CA VAL A 207 6.79 6.67 5.32
C VAL A 207 5.35 7.11 5.13
N HIS A 208 4.44 6.69 5.99
CA HIS A 208 3.01 6.86 5.76
C HIS A 208 2.19 7.11 7.02
N GLN A 209 0.97 7.58 6.81
CA GLN A 209 -0.09 7.66 7.79
C GLN A 209 -1.29 6.87 7.29
N VAL A 210 -1.97 6.25 8.25
CA VAL A 210 -3.30 5.68 8.00
C VAL A 210 -4.33 6.77 8.25
N LEU A 211 -5.17 7.00 7.26
CA LEU A 211 -6.26 7.96 7.28
C LEU A 211 -7.59 7.21 7.23
N ARG A 212 -8.61 7.83 7.80
CA ARG A 212 -9.99 7.33 7.82
C ARG A 212 -10.94 8.40 7.34
N LEU A 213 -12.10 7.97 6.89
CA LEU A 213 -13.20 8.87 6.62
C LEU A 213 -13.71 9.49 7.94
N PRO A 214 -14.36 10.67 7.86
CA PRO A 214 -15.08 11.22 9.00
C PRO A 214 -16.09 10.23 9.60
N PRO A 215 -16.27 10.22 10.93
CA PRO A 215 -17.31 9.42 11.55
C PRO A 215 -18.68 9.75 10.94
N GLY A 216 -19.43 8.73 10.51
CA GLY A 216 -20.76 8.89 9.92
C GLY A 216 -20.79 8.92 8.39
N THR A 217 -19.65 9.04 7.71
CA THR A 217 -19.54 8.89 6.25
C THR A 217 -18.96 7.54 5.83
N GLU A 218 -18.58 6.69 6.79
CA GLU A 218 -18.05 5.35 6.50
C GLU A 218 -19.17 4.44 5.95
N PRO A 219 -18.95 3.78 4.81
CA PRO A 219 -19.87 2.78 4.32
C PRO A 219 -19.94 1.61 5.31
N ARG A 220 -21.16 1.27 5.76
CA ARG A 220 -21.34 0.22 6.79
C ARG A 220 -21.22 -1.20 6.22
N ASP A 221 -21.78 -1.41 5.02
CA ASP A 221 -21.96 -2.77 4.47
C ASP A 221 -21.36 -2.95 3.08
N THR A 222 -21.20 -1.87 2.30
CA THR A 222 -20.66 -1.91 0.94
C THR A 222 -19.79 -0.69 0.66
N PRO A 223 -18.55 -0.86 0.20
CA PRO A 223 -17.69 0.27 -0.13
C PRO A 223 -18.19 0.99 -1.38
N ALA A 224 -17.98 2.31 -1.45
CA ALA A 224 -18.31 3.08 -2.65
C ALA A 224 -17.52 2.55 -3.87
N HIS A 225 -18.23 2.27 -4.97
CA HIS A 225 -17.70 1.63 -6.19
C HIS A 225 -16.66 2.51 -6.89
N GLU A 226 -16.86 3.82 -6.88
CA GLU A 226 -15.96 4.79 -7.50
C GLU A 226 -15.24 5.64 -6.45
N PRO A 227 -13.90 5.72 -6.50
CA PRO A 227 -13.14 6.56 -5.58
C PRO A 227 -13.26 8.01 -6.02
N GLN A 228 -14.28 8.73 -5.56
CA GLN A 228 -14.08 10.17 -5.43
C GLN A 228 -13.00 10.37 -4.36
N PRO A 229 -11.90 11.08 -4.67
CA PRO A 229 -10.83 11.27 -3.70
C PRO A 229 -11.43 11.98 -2.47
N PRO A 230 -11.39 11.38 -1.27
CA PRO A 230 -12.16 11.90 -0.16
C PRO A 230 -11.54 13.23 0.29
N THR A 231 -12.34 14.29 0.27
CA THR A 231 -11.88 15.65 0.56
C THR A 231 -11.55 15.84 2.06
N ASP A 232 -12.15 15.01 2.92
CA ASP A 232 -12.14 15.20 4.38
C ASP A 232 -11.47 14.04 5.14
N LEU A 233 -10.37 13.48 4.61
CA LEU A 233 -9.61 12.43 5.30
C LEU A 233 -9.01 12.94 6.61
N ARG A 234 -9.10 12.12 7.66
CA ARG A 234 -8.50 12.41 8.97
C ARG A 234 -7.49 11.35 9.36
N PRO A 235 -6.37 11.71 10.00
CA PRO A 235 -5.44 10.73 10.56
C PRO A 235 -6.15 9.79 11.54
N LEU A 236 -5.83 8.50 11.44
CA LEU A 236 -6.29 7.48 12.39
C LEU A 236 -5.71 7.74 13.78
N ASP A 237 -4.44 8.14 13.84
CA ASP A 237 -3.74 8.55 15.06
C ASP A 237 -3.80 10.09 15.20
N PRO A 238 -4.48 10.62 16.24
CA PRO A 238 -4.55 12.05 16.51
C PRO A 238 -3.18 12.71 16.75
N SER A 239 -2.14 11.94 17.11
CA SER A 239 -0.79 12.47 17.29
C SER A 239 -0.18 13.03 16.00
N GLY A 240 -0.70 12.59 14.83
CA GLY A 240 -0.12 12.93 13.54
C GLY A 240 1.26 12.31 13.31
N ALA A 241 1.63 11.27 14.07
CA ALA A 241 2.84 10.51 13.81
C ALA A 241 2.75 9.77 12.48
N TYR A 242 3.90 9.60 11.82
CA TYR A 242 4.06 8.77 10.64
C TYR A 242 4.63 7.42 11.04
N MET A 243 4.32 6.39 10.27
CA MET A 243 4.94 5.08 10.35
C MET A 243 5.93 4.94 9.20
N LEU A 244 7.19 4.68 9.50
CA LEU A 244 8.16 4.20 8.53
C LEU A 244 8.10 2.68 8.51
N HIS A 245 7.86 2.12 7.33
CA HIS A 245 7.92 0.69 7.05
C HIS A 245 9.00 0.43 6.00
N SER A 246 10.07 -0.26 6.38
CA SER A 246 11.11 -0.71 5.44
C SER A 246 10.98 -2.21 5.23
N SER A 247 11.01 -2.64 3.97
CA SER A 247 10.76 -4.03 3.63
C SER A 247 11.59 -4.53 2.45
N ILE A 248 11.90 -5.83 2.46
CA ILE A 248 12.44 -6.57 1.33
C ILE A 248 11.51 -7.74 1.03
N ARG A 249 11.24 -7.95 -0.26
CA ARG A 249 10.38 -9.03 -0.74
C ARG A 249 11.23 -10.12 -1.40
N VAL A 250 11.29 -11.28 -0.75
CA VAL A 250 11.99 -12.47 -1.25
C VAL A 250 11.00 -13.35 -2.00
N GLN A 251 11.29 -13.67 -3.27
CA GLN A 251 10.40 -14.47 -4.11
C GLN A 251 10.20 -15.88 -3.54
N ASP A 252 11.30 -16.55 -3.22
CA ASP A 252 11.33 -17.91 -2.68
C ASP A 252 11.90 -17.92 -1.25
N GLY A 253 11.02 -17.95 -0.26
CA GLY A 253 11.40 -17.99 1.15
C GLY A 253 11.94 -19.35 1.61
N ASN A 254 11.85 -20.39 0.77
CA ASN A 254 12.42 -21.69 1.09
C ASN A 254 13.94 -21.73 0.84
N LYS A 255 14.50 -20.71 0.19
CA LYS A 255 15.95 -20.56 -0.02
C LYS A 255 16.58 -19.83 1.16
N PRO A 256 17.30 -20.52 2.06
CA PRO A 256 17.85 -19.90 3.27
C PRO A 256 18.87 -18.80 2.95
N GLU A 257 19.63 -18.95 1.85
CA GLU A 257 20.60 -17.95 1.40
C GLU A 257 19.94 -16.62 1.04
N SER A 258 18.81 -16.65 0.32
CA SER A 258 18.06 -15.44 -0.05
C SER A 258 17.46 -14.74 1.16
N MET A 259 16.96 -15.52 2.13
CA MET A 259 16.47 -14.98 3.40
C MET A 259 17.60 -14.36 4.22
N ALA A 260 18.76 -15.01 4.33
CA ALA A 260 19.92 -14.50 5.07
C ALA A 260 20.48 -13.20 4.46
N LEU A 261 20.51 -13.12 3.12
CA LEU A 261 20.89 -11.91 2.41
C LEU A 261 19.91 -10.76 2.69
N ALA A 262 18.61 -11.00 2.57
CA ALA A 262 17.60 -9.98 2.88
C ALA A 262 17.66 -9.49 4.35
N ILE A 263 17.90 -10.39 5.30
CA ILE A 263 18.12 -10.03 6.71
C ILE A 263 19.36 -9.12 6.85
N THR A 264 20.45 -9.46 6.16
CA THR A 264 21.71 -8.72 6.22
C THR A 264 21.54 -7.31 5.64
N GLU A 265 20.85 -7.19 4.51
CA GLU A 265 20.55 -5.90 3.87
C GLU A 265 19.65 -5.02 4.74
N LEU A 266 18.58 -5.57 5.34
CA LEU A 266 17.72 -4.81 6.26
C LEU A 266 18.45 -4.36 7.52
N LYS A 267 19.35 -5.19 8.06
CA LYS A 267 20.20 -4.79 9.19
C LYS A 267 21.16 -3.67 8.81
N ALA A 268 21.81 -3.77 7.64
CA ALA A 268 22.68 -2.72 7.14
C ALA A 268 21.92 -1.40 6.96
N PHE A 269 20.68 -1.47 6.45
CA PHE A 269 19.81 -0.30 6.36
C PHE A 269 19.42 0.26 7.74
N LYS A 270 19.10 -0.62 8.72
CA LYS A 270 18.88 -0.20 10.11
C LYS A 270 20.08 0.53 10.70
N ASP A 271 21.28 0.01 10.49
CA ASP A 271 22.52 0.64 10.97
C ASP A 271 22.81 1.97 10.27
N LEU A 272 22.51 2.08 8.98
CA LEU A 272 22.65 3.31 8.20
C LEU A 272 21.69 4.41 8.69
N MET A 273 20.47 4.04 9.06
CA MET A 273 19.44 4.97 9.54
C MET A 273 19.59 5.33 11.02
N ARG A 274 20.53 4.71 11.74
CA ARG A 274 20.78 4.97 13.15
C ARG A 274 21.10 6.45 13.39
N GLY A 275 20.38 7.06 14.32
CA GLY A 275 20.48 8.49 14.63
C GLY A 275 19.53 9.39 13.83
N ALA A 276 18.97 8.91 12.71
CA ALA A 276 17.86 9.56 12.04
C ALA A 276 16.51 8.96 12.48
N VAL A 277 16.44 7.62 12.58
CA VAL A 277 15.24 6.90 13.05
C VAL A 277 15.62 5.52 13.59
N ASP A 278 14.97 5.09 14.67
CA ASP A 278 15.21 3.80 15.30
C ASP A 278 14.24 2.75 14.75
N LEU A 279 14.75 1.89 13.85
CA LEU A 279 13.98 0.82 13.22
C LEU A 279 13.95 -0.43 14.08
N ASP A 280 12.78 -1.00 14.32
CA ASP A 280 12.60 -2.20 15.13
C ASP A 280 11.65 -3.23 14.51
N VAL A 281 11.65 -4.42 15.10
CA VAL A 281 10.77 -5.52 14.71
C VAL A 281 9.34 -5.16 15.11
N GLY A 282 8.41 -5.34 14.18
CA GLY A 282 6.99 -5.11 14.44
C GLY A 282 6.44 -6.11 15.46
N ASP A 283 5.58 -5.62 16.35
CA ASP A 283 4.87 -6.48 17.29
C ASP A 283 3.98 -7.48 16.55
N ARG A 284 4.18 -8.77 16.84
CA ARG A 284 3.50 -9.86 16.14
C ARG A 284 1.99 -9.82 16.33
N LEU A 285 1.51 -9.46 17.52
CA LEU A 285 0.07 -9.41 17.80
C LEU A 285 -0.61 -8.25 17.09
N SER A 286 0.10 -7.13 16.94
CA SER A 286 -0.35 -5.97 16.16
C SER A 286 -0.43 -6.24 14.66
N LEU A 287 0.30 -7.25 14.16
CA LEU A 287 0.31 -7.68 12.75
C LEU A 287 -0.51 -8.96 12.50
N ASP A 288 -1.28 -9.43 13.49
CA ASP A 288 -2.11 -10.63 13.38
C ASP A 288 -3.37 -10.32 12.55
N THR A 289 -3.45 -10.92 11.36
CA THR A 289 -4.55 -10.75 10.40
C THR A 289 -5.65 -11.80 10.54
N ARG A 290 -5.66 -12.62 11.60
CA ARG A 290 -6.69 -13.64 11.79
C ARG A 290 -8.01 -13.05 12.28
N VAL A 291 -9.10 -13.62 11.79
CA VAL A 291 -10.46 -13.32 12.23
C VAL A 291 -10.70 -14.03 13.55
N ARG A 292 -10.79 -13.25 14.63
CA ARG A 292 -11.19 -13.73 15.96
C ARG A 292 -12.71 -13.97 15.97
#